data_AF-A0A0M1P469-F1
#
_entry.id   AF-A0A0M1P469-F1
#
_cell.length_a   1.000
_cell.length_b   1.000
_cell.length_c   1.000
_cell.angle_alpha   90.00
_cell.angle_beta   90.00
_cell.angle_gamma   90.00
#
_symmetry.space_group_name_H-M   'P 1'
#
loop_
_entity.id
_entity.type
_entity.pdbx_description
1 polymer ?
#
loop_
_entity_poly.entity_id
_entity_poly.type
_entity_poly.pdbx_seq_one_letter_code
_entity_poly.pdbx_strand_id
1 'polypeptide(L)'
;MNLASPDHRLLHKLLGACGILIIFTLLMILFPSTSSAHGYLDSPASRGLLCKNKVNTDCGGAAYEPQSAEAPKGFPNGGPPDGHIASASNTFPKLDEQTSTRWSKVPIQAGPQPFSWQLNAAHATTTFKYFITKPGWNPNAPLTRASFDLTPFCQEDLNGSSPTNYHTTNCNVPARTGYHVILAIWEVSGAPTAYVNVVDVDFGGGSPLAAPTNLTSTAITDNSVSLSWSAVSNAASYQVFRNNTAIGTTSSTSFTSTGLASGTSYNFTVTAIDASGNSSPASSVLTVSTTGTNTTTYPAWSATTVYVGGNKVSYNGVNYEAKWWTLGETPTGNNVWKVIP
;
A
#
# COMPACT_ATOMS: atom_id res chain seq x y z
N MET A 1 28.43 -29.88 -66.29
CA MET A 1 27.68 -28.91 -65.47
C MET A 1 26.85 -29.71 -64.48
N ASN A 2 27.32 -29.85 -63.23
CA ASN A 2 26.54 -30.47 -62.15
C ASN A 2 26.11 -29.35 -61.19
N LEU A 3 24.82 -29.04 -61.19
CA LEU A 3 24.19 -28.20 -60.18
C LEU A 3 23.98 -29.07 -58.93
N ALA A 4 24.65 -28.72 -57.83
CA ALA A 4 24.44 -29.37 -56.54
C ALA A 4 23.05 -28.98 -56.00
N SER A 5 22.30 -30.00 -55.54
CA SER A 5 20.99 -29.84 -54.90
C SER A 5 21.10 -29.05 -53.58
N PRO A 6 20.16 -28.15 -53.23
CA PRO A 6 20.19 -27.43 -51.97
C PRO A 6 20.03 -28.36 -50.77
N ASP A 7 20.80 -28.12 -49.71
CA ASP A 7 20.77 -28.91 -48.48
C ASP A 7 19.47 -28.68 -47.70
N HIS A 8 18.51 -29.60 -47.87
CA HIS A 8 17.21 -29.59 -47.20
C HIS A 8 17.30 -29.67 -45.67
N ARG A 9 18.47 -29.98 -45.09
CA ARG A 9 18.65 -30.09 -43.63
C ARG A 9 18.55 -28.74 -42.92
N LEU A 10 18.95 -27.64 -43.56
CA LEU A 10 18.84 -26.30 -42.97
C LEU A 10 17.39 -25.81 -42.92
N LEU A 11 16.62 -26.07 -43.98
CA LEU A 11 15.21 -25.67 -44.08
C LEU A 11 14.35 -26.39 -43.03
N HIS A 12 14.56 -27.70 -42.81
CA HIS A 12 13.85 -28.46 -41.77
C HIS A 12 14.18 -27.98 -40.34
N LYS A 13 15.43 -27.58 -40.09
CA LYS A 13 15.84 -27.01 -38.80
C LYS A 13 15.21 -25.64 -38.55
N LEU A 14 15.12 -24.80 -39.59
CA LEU A 14 14.47 -23.48 -39.51
C LEU A 14 12.95 -23.58 -39.31
N LEU A 15 12.26 -24.48 -40.03
CA LEU A 15 10.82 -24.72 -39.82
C LEU A 15 10.51 -25.32 -38.43
N GLY A 16 11.36 -26.23 -37.93
CA GLY A 16 11.22 -26.77 -36.58
C GLY A 16 11.42 -25.71 -35.49
N ALA A 17 12.41 -24.84 -35.64
CA ALA A 17 12.68 -23.76 -34.70
C ALA A 17 11.56 -22.71 -34.67
N CYS A 18 11.03 -22.29 -35.83
CA CYS A 18 9.91 -21.36 -35.90
C CYS A 18 8.61 -21.97 -35.33
N GLY A 19 8.34 -23.26 -35.59
CA GLY A 19 7.16 -23.95 -35.03
C GLY A 19 7.17 -24.00 -33.50
N ILE A 20 8.33 -24.28 -32.90
CA ILE A 20 8.51 -24.31 -31.45
C ILE A 20 8.36 -22.91 -30.84
N LEU A 21 8.87 -21.86 -31.51
CA LEU A 21 8.76 -20.48 -31.03
C LEU A 21 7.31 -19.96 -31.07
N ILE A 22 6.55 -20.33 -32.11
CA ILE A 22 5.12 -19.99 -32.23
C ILE A 22 4.29 -20.71 -31.17
N ILE A 23 4.57 -21.99 -30.90
CA ILE A 23 3.90 -22.75 -29.84
C ILE A 23 4.20 -22.13 -28.45
N PHE A 24 5.45 -21.74 -28.19
CA PHE A 24 5.83 -21.09 -26.92
C PHE A 24 5.18 -19.72 -26.72
N THR A 25 5.06 -18.92 -27.78
CA THR A 25 4.38 -17.62 -27.72
C THR A 25 2.86 -17.75 -27.59
N LEU A 26 2.24 -18.75 -28.26
CA LEU A 26 0.81 -19.03 -28.09
C LEU A 26 0.47 -19.55 -26.69
N LEU A 27 1.36 -20.34 -26.07
CA LEU A 27 1.21 -20.83 -24.71
C LEU A 27 1.27 -19.72 -23.65
N MET A 28 2.02 -18.64 -23.88
CA MET A 28 2.04 -17.49 -22.97
C MET A 28 0.76 -16.63 -23.03
N ILE A 29 -0.07 -16.77 -24.07
CA ILE A 29 -1.35 -16.06 -24.20
C ILE A 29 -2.50 -16.83 -23.53
N LEU A 30 -2.30 -18.11 -23.20
CA LEU A 30 -3.33 -19.00 -22.63
C LEU A 30 -3.36 -19.06 -21.09
N PHE A 31 -2.43 -18.38 -20.41
CA PHE A 31 -2.48 -18.22 -18.96
C PHE A 31 -2.90 -16.78 -18.64
N PRO A 32 -4.16 -16.53 -18.21
CA PRO A 32 -4.49 -15.24 -17.64
C PRO A 32 -3.55 -14.98 -16.47
N SER A 33 -2.89 -13.82 -16.45
CA SER A 33 -2.16 -13.35 -15.28
C SER A 33 -3.17 -13.15 -14.15
N THR A 34 -3.24 -14.10 -13.21
CA THR A 34 -3.99 -13.93 -11.98
C THR A 34 -3.31 -12.84 -11.17
N SER A 35 -3.79 -11.60 -11.29
CA SER A 35 -3.35 -10.51 -10.42
C SER A 35 -3.75 -10.88 -8.99
N SER A 36 -2.76 -11.15 -8.14
CA SER A 36 -3.03 -11.60 -6.78
C SER A 36 -3.42 -10.42 -5.90
N ALA A 37 -4.70 -10.36 -5.53
CA ALA A 37 -5.20 -9.42 -4.53
C ALA A 37 -4.54 -9.70 -3.19
N HIS A 38 -4.20 -8.66 -2.43
CA HIS A 38 -3.61 -8.81 -1.10
C HIS A 38 -3.92 -7.55 -0.31
N GLY A 39 -4.31 -7.71 0.95
CA GLY A 39 -4.60 -6.58 1.83
C GLY A 39 -4.95 -6.99 3.24
N TYR A 40 -4.80 -6.04 4.15
CA TYR A 40 -5.14 -6.20 5.57
C TYR A 40 -5.88 -4.97 6.08
N LEU A 41 -6.69 -5.16 7.12
CA LEU A 41 -7.33 -4.06 7.80
C LEU A 41 -6.30 -3.37 8.73
N ASP A 42 -6.03 -2.10 8.44
CA ASP A 42 -5.03 -1.27 9.10
C ASP A 42 -5.60 -0.50 10.30
N SER A 43 -6.80 0.07 10.16
CA SER A 43 -7.47 0.80 11.24
C SER A 43 -8.94 0.37 11.33
N PRO A 44 -9.44 -0.11 12.48
CA PRO A 44 -8.65 -0.56 13.63
C PRO A 44 -7.72 -1.71 13.24
N ALA A 45 -6.54 -1.77 13.86
CA ALA A 45 -5.49 -2.72 13.50
C ALA A 45 -5.95 -4.18 13.65
N SER A 46 -5.88 -4.96 12.57
CA SER A 46 -6.29 -6.36 12.61
C SER A 46 -5.37 -7.21 13.49
N ARG A 47 -5.89 -8.35 13.96
CA ARG A 47 -5.13 -9.37 14.71
C ARG A 47 -3.84 -9.76 13.98
N GLY A 48 -3.93 -9.94 12.67
CA GLY A 48 -2.79 -10.25 11.80
C GLY A 48 -1.79 -9.09 11.69
N LEU A 49 -2.28 -7.85 11.55
CA LEU A 49 -1.40 -6.68 11.56
C LEU A 49 -0.65 -6.54 12.89
N LEU A 50 -1.35 -6.72 14.01
CA LEU A 50 -0.73 -6.70 15.34
C LEU A 50 0.30 -7.83 15.53
N CYS A 51 0.17 -8.94 14.80
CA CYS A 51 1.22 -9.97 14.74
C CYS A 51 2.47 -9.48 13.98
N LYS A 52 2.28 -8.82 12.83
CA LYS A 52 3.38 -8.21 12.07
C LYS A 52 4.11 -7.14 12.90
N ASN A 53 3.34 -6.36 13.66
CA ASN A 53 3.86 -5.30 14.54
C ASN A 53 4.43 -5.84 15.87
N LYS A 54 4.50 -7.17 16.06
CA LYS A 54 5.06 -7.84 17.26
C LYS A 54 4.31 -7.55 18.57
N VAL A 55 3.09 -7.04 18.48
CA VAL A 55 2.18 -6.81 19.61
C VAL A 55 1.55 -8.13 20.02
N ASN A 56 0.99 -8.84 19.06
CA ASN A 56 0.56 -10.22 19.23
C ASN A 56 1.76 -11.15 19.00
N THR A 57 1.88 -12.17 19.84
CA THR A 57 2.96 -13.16 19.78
C THR A 57 2.43 -14.52 19.33
N ASP A 58 3.35 -15.41 18.94
CA ASP A 58 3.06 -16.78 18.46
C ASP A 58 2.01 -16.84 17.33
N CYS A 59 2.22 -16.03 16.27
CA CYS A 59 1.25 -15.90 15.18
C CYS A 59 1.58 -16.71 13.91
N GLY A 60 2.72 -17.41 13.87
CA GLY A 60 3.17 -18.10 12.66
C GLY A 60 3.30 -17.18 11.44
N GLY A 61 2.83 -17.64 10.27
CA GLY A 61 2.92 -16.93 8.98
C GLY A 61 2.29 -15.53 8.97
N ALA A 62 1.24 -15.30 9.76
CA ALA A 62 0.57 -14.01 9.83
C ALA A 62 1.49 -12.86 10.30
N ALA A 63 2.57 -13.17 11.02
CA ALA A 63 3.56 -12.17 11.44
C ALA A 63 4.42 -11.64 10.29
N TYR A 64 4.45 -12.32 9.14
CA TYR A 64 5.26 -11.94 7.98
C TYR A 64 4.42 -11.38 6.83
N GLU A 65 3.20 -11.87 6.69
CA GLU A 65 2.35 -11.56 5.54
C GLU A 65 0.86 -11.44 5.91
N PRO A 66 0.49 -10.51 6.81
CA PRO A 66 -0.92 -10.35 7.22
C PRO A 66 -1.86 -10.01 6.04
N GLN A 67 -1.32 -9.49 4.94
CA GLN A 67 -2.06 -9.21 3.71
C GLN A 67 -2.60 -10.46 2.99
N SER A 68 -2.12 -11.66 3.33
CA SER A 68 -2.40 -12.90 2.59
C SER A 68 -3.48 -13.77 3.24
N ALA A 69 -4.33 -13.21 4.11
CA ALA A 69 -5.41 -13.94 4.79
C ALA A 69 -6.59 -14.22 3.84
N GLU A 70 -6.34 -15.04 2.82
CA GLU A 70 -7.27 -15.40 1.75
C GLU A 70 -8.11 -16.63 2.12
N ALA A 71 -9.41 -16.56 1.85
CA ALA A 71 -10.39 -17.63 2.04
C ALA A 71 -11.36 -17.71 0.84
N PRO A 72 -12.17 -18.78 0.70
CA PRO A 72 -13.34 -18.75 -0.18
C PRO A 72 -14.26 -17.57 0.17
N LYS A 73 -14.97 -17.02 -0.82
CA LYS A 73 -15.96 -15.93 -0.60
C LYS A 73 -17.32 -16.45 -0.14
N GLY A 74 -18.24 -15.52 0.16
CA GLY A 74 -19.66 -15.84 0.36
C GLY A 74 -20.06 -16.05 1.81
N PHE A 75 -19.22 -15.66 2.77
CA PHE A 75 -19.60 -15.65 4.18
C PHE A 75 -20.90 -14.82 4.38
N PRO A 76 -21.89 -15.30 5.17
CA PRO A 76 -21.82 -16.48 6.06
C PRO A 76 -22.29 -17.81 5.45
N ASN A 77 -22.95 -17.83 4.28
CA ASN A 77 -23.49 -19.06 3.68
C ASN A 77 -22.40 -19.94 3.03
N GLY A 78 -21.31 -19.31 2.59
CA GLY A 78 -20.05 -19.94 2.22
C GLY A 78 -18.93 -19.38 3.10
N GLY A 79 -17.76 -19.11 2.50
CA GLY A 79 -16.63 -18.54 3.21
C GLY A 79 -15.87 -19.53 4.10
N PRO A 80 -15.00 -19.03 5.00
CA PRO A 80 -14.25 -19.90 5.91
C PRO A 80 -15.17 -20.70 6.83
N PRO A 81 -14.84 -21.98 7.15
CA PRO A 81 -15.64 -22.80 8.03
C PRO A 81 -15.54 -22.34 9.50
N ASP A 82 -16.49 -22.78 10.31
CA ASP A 82 -16.47 -22.52 11.75
C ASP A 82 -15.20 -23.08 12.39
N GLY A 83 -14.63 -22.33 13.34
CA GLY A 83 -13.32 -22.63 13.94
C GLY A 83 -12.12 -22.19 13.08
N HIS A 84 -12.33 -21.79 11.83
CA HIS A 84 -11.29 -21.34 10.90
C HIS A 84 -11.59 -19.98 10.24
N ILE A 85 -12.41 -19.17 10.92
CA ILE A 85 -12.78 -17.85 10.43
C ILE A 85 -11.57 -16.90 10.49
N ALA A 86 -10.85 -16.87 11.62
CA ALA A 86 -9.74 -15.94 11.82
C ALA A 86 -8.49 -16.32 11.01
N SER A 87 -8.27 -17.61 10.77
CA SER A 87 -7.18 -18.11 9.92
C SER A 87 -7.46 -18.02 8.43
N ALA A 88 -8.64 -17.54 8.02
CA ALA A 88 -9.08 -17.52 6.63
C ALA A 88 -9.03 -18.92 5.98
N SER A 89 -9.76 -19.90 6.54
CA SER A 89 -9.74 -21.31 6.08
C SER A 89 -8.37 -21.98 6.25
N ASN A 90 -7.72 -21.75 7.39
CA ASN A 90 -6.43 -22.36 7.75
C ASN A 90 -5.20 -21.81 7.00
N THR A 91 -5.33 -20.68 6.29
CA THR A 91 -4.20 -19.93 5.74
C THR A 91 -3.23 -19.49 6.84
N PHE A 92 -3.75 -19.03 7.99
CA PHE A 92 -2.97 -18.73 9.19
C PHE A 92 -3.52 -19.41 10.45
N PRO A 93 -3.25 -20.72 10.66
CA PRO A 93 -3.92 -21.53 11.68
C PRO A 93 -3.81 -20.97 13.10
N LYS A 94 -2.68 -20.33 13.43
CA LYS A 94 -2.44 -19.72 14.74
C LYS A 94 -3.44 -18.62 15.09
N LEU A 95 -4.06 -17.98 14.11
CA LEU A 95 -5.06 -16.94 14.35
C LEU A 95 -6.38 -17.47 14.88
N ASP A 96 -6.65 -18.78 14.79
CA ASP A 96 -7.87 -19.41 15.31
C ASP A 96 -7.85 -19.66 16.81
N GLU A 97 -6.68 -19.57 17.46
CA GLU A 97 -6.57 -19.63 18.92
C GLU A 97 -7.46 -18.54 19.53
N GLN A 98 -8.28 -18.90 20.52
CA GLN A 98 -9.26 -17.97 21.07
C GLN A 98 -9.43 -18.18 22.58
N THR A 99 -8.89 -17.22 23.33
CA THR A 99 -9.18 -17.02 24.76
C THR A 99 -9.39 -15.53 25.01
N SER A 100 -10.03 -15.21 26.14
CA SER A 100 -10.25 -13.83 26.59
C SER A 100 -8.97 -12.99 26.69
N THR A 101 -7.81 -13.63 26.85
CA THR A 101 -6.51 -12.97 27.02
C THR A 101 -5.51 -13.23 25.90
N ARG A 102 -5.84 -14.06 24.91
CA ARG A 102 -4.90 -14.48 23.84
C ARG A 102 -4.42 -13.31 22.96
N TRP A 103 -5.30 -12.35 22.72
CA TRP A 103 -5.07 -11.26 21.77
C TRP A 103 -5.15 -9.89 22.44
N SER A 104 -4.25 -9.01 22.01
CA SER A 104 -4.28 -7.58 22.32
C SER A 104 -5.53 -6.95 21.71
N LYS A 105 -6.11 -5.97 22.42
CA LYS A 105 -7.41 -5.38 22.06
C LYS A 105 -7.23 -3.92 21.69
N VAL A 106 -7.82 -3.53 20.57
CA VAL A 106 -7.88 -2.14 20.11
C VAL A 106 -9.04 -1.43 20.82
N PRO A 107 -8.83 -0.28 21.49
CA PRO A 107 -9.94 0.50 22.02
C PRO A 107 -10.89 0.94 20.90
N ILE A 108 -12.20 0.78 21.10
CA ILE A 108 -13.21 1.22 20.13
C ILE A 108 -14.43 1.80 20.85
N GLN A 109 -15.20 2.62 20.13
CA GLN A 109 -16.47 3.14 20.60
C GLN A 109 -17.60 2.76 19.64
N ALA A 110 -18.82 2.68 20.17
CA ALA A 110 -20.02 2.59 19.35
C ALA A 110 -20.20 3.88 18.53
N GLY A 111 -21.00 3.80 17.47
CA GLY A 111 -21.22 4.94 16.59
C GLY A 111 -20.33 4.93 15.34
N PRO A 112 -20.24 6.07 14.62
CA PRO A 112 -19.41 6.18 13.43
C PRO A 112 -17.93 5.94 13.72
N GLN A 113 -17.35 4.92 13.08
CA GLN A 113 -15.93 4.59 13.16
C GLN A 113 -15.39 4.27 11.75
N PRO A 114 -14.17 4.71 11.40
CA PRO A 114 -13.55 4.39 10.13
C PRO A 114 -12.89 3.00 10.15
N PHE A 115 -13.12 2.24 9.08
CA PHE A 115 -12.46 0.97 8.80
C PHE A 115 -11.60 1.11 7.56
N SER A 116 -10.28 1.12 7.73
CA SER A 116 -9.31 1.41 6.68
C SER A 116 -8.49 0.18 6.32
N TRP A 117 -8.52 -0.21 5.05
CA TRP A 117 -7.75 -1.31 4.48
C TRP A 117 -6.53 -0.80 3.74
N GLN A 118 -5.37 -1.40 4.01
CA GLN A 118 -4.20 -1.29 3.14
C GLN A 118 -4.22 -2.45 2.14
N LEU A 119 -4.32 -2.13 0.86
CA LEU A 119 -4.26 -3.06 -0.25
C LEU A 119 -2.90 -2.92 -0.94
N ASN A 120 -2.24 -4.04 -1.21
CA ASN A 120 -0.96 -4.04 -1.94
C ASN A 120 -1.16 -3.62 -3.40
N ALA A 121 -2.33 -3.93 -3.95
CA ALA A 121 -2.79 -3.47 -5.25
C ALA A 121 -4.31 -3.29 -5.21
N ALA A 122 -4.81 -2.31 -5.95
CA ALA A 122 -6.23 -2.10 -6.14
C ALA A 122 -6.80 -3.18 -7.06
N HIS A 123 -7.79 -3.93 -6.57
CA HIS A 123 -8.50 -4.93 -7.37
C HIS A 123 -9.98 -4.60 -7.47
N ALA A 124 -10.58 -4.96 -8.61
CA ALA A 124 -12.02 -4.90 -8.80
C ALA A 124 -12.71 -5.59 -7.61
N THR A 125 -13.58 -4.88 -6.91
CA THR A 125 -14.12 -5.32 -5.63
C THR A 125 -15.63 -5.50 -5.72
N THR A 126 -16.12 -6.61 -5.16
CA THR A 126 -17.56 -6.82 -5.00
C THR A 126 -18.05 -6.00 -3.82
N THR A 127 -17.50 -6.25 -2.63
CA THR A 127 -17.98 -5.65 -1.39
C THR A 127 -16.94 -5.67 -0.28
N PHE A 128 -17.06 -4.72 0.65
CA PHE A 128 -16.50 -4.80 2.00
C PHE A 128 -17.64 -5.06 3.00
N LYS A 129 -17.51 -6.07 3.86
CA LYS A 129 -18.51 -6.43 4.86
C LYS A 129 -17.90 -6.48 6.26
N TYR A 130 -18.64 -5.99 7.25
CA TYR A 130 -18.22 -5.97 8.64
C TYR A 130 -19.28 -6.60 9.55
N PHE A 131 -18.87 -7.60 10.31
CA PHE A 131 -19.70 -8.32 11.29
C PHE A 131 -19.11 -8.13 12.68
N ILE A 132 -19.94 -8.26 13.72
CA ILE A 132 -19.49 -8.16 15.10
C ILE A 132 -20.06 -9.31 15.92
N THR A 133 -19.29 -9.75 16.89
CA THR A 133 -19.74 -10.76 17.86
C THR A 133 -21.00 -10.32 18.61
N LYS A 134 -21.87 -11.30 18.91
CA LYS A 134 -23.11 -11.09 19.67
C LYS A 134 -22.80 -10.63 21.10
N PRO A 135 -23.71 -9.89 21.77
CA PRO A 135 -23.67 -9.76 23.21
C PRO A 135 -23.63 -11.15 23.88
N GLY A 136 -22.76 -11.33 24.88
CA GLY A 136 -22.62 -12.62 25.59
C GLY A 136 -21.93 -13.73 24.79
N TRP A 137 -21.26 -13.43 23.67
CA TRP A 137 -20.39 -14.41 22.99
C TRP A 137 -19.34 -15.00 23.94
N ASN A 138 -18.92 -16.24 23.71
CA ASN A 138 -17.89 -16.89 24.53
C ASN A 138 -16.48 -16.55 24.00
N PRO A 139 -15.68 -15.72 24.70
CA PRO A 139 -14.34 -15.35 24.24
C PRO A 139 -13.29 -16.46 24.40
N ASN A 140 -13.66 -17.58 25.05
CA ASN A 140 -12.79 -18.74 25.29
C ASN A 140 -13.15 -19.95 24.42
N ALA A 141 -13.88 -19.74 23.33
CA ALA A 141 -14.19 -20.76 22.33
C ALA A 141 -13.80 -20.27 20.92
N PRO A 142 -13.42 -21.18 20.00
CA PRO A 142 -13.14 -20.81 18.62
C PRO A 142 -14.26 -19.97 17.97
N LEU A 143 -13.88 -19.06 17.08
CA LEU A 143 -14.84 -18.22 16.38
C LEU A 143 -15.67 -19.06 15.39
N THR A 144 -16.99 -18.95 15.51
CA THR A 144 -17.96 -19.65 14.66
C THR A 144 -19.01 -18.65 14.18
N ARG A 145 -19.84 -19.03 13.21
CA ARG A 145 -21.03 -18.27 12.82
C ARG A 145 -21.94 -17.98 14.02
N ALA A 146 -22.03 -18.88 14.99
CA ALA A 146 -22.82 -18.66 16.20
C ALA A 146 -22.30 -17.52 17.07
N SER A 147 -20.99 -17.22 16.99
CA SER A 147 -20.33 -16.12 17.71
C SER A 147 -20.75 -14.73 17.19
N PHE A 148 -21.16 -14.62 15.92
CA PHE A 148 -21.40 -13.33 15.23
C PHE A 148 -22.88 -13.04 14.98
N ASP A 149 -23.23 -11.75 15.00
CA ASP A 149 -24.41 -11.27 14.29
C ASP A 149 -24.16 -11.45 12.78
N LEU A 150 -24.94 -12.31 12.13
CA LEU A 150 -24.71 -12.71 10.73
C LEU A 150 -25.27 -11.71 9.71
N THR A 151 -25.98 -10.69 10.17
CA THR A 151 -26.26 -9.49 9.37
C THR A 151 -25.08 -8.54 9.57
N PRO A 152 -24.35 -8.16 8.51
CA PRO A 152 -23.26 -7.22 8.66
C PRO A 152 -23.80 -5.89 9.18
N PHE A 153 -23.14 -5.31 10.19
CA PHE A 153 -23.54 -3.99 10.69
C PHE A 153 -23.15 -2.87 9.71
N CYS A 154 -22.28 -3.17 8.76
CA CYS A 154 -21.82 -2.26 7.72
C CYS A 154 -21.43 -3.07 6.47
N GLN A 155 -21.85 -2.59 5.30
CA GLN A 155 -21.51 -3.16 4.01
C GLN A 155 -21.37 -2.03 2.99
N GLU A 156 -20.32 -2.11 2.16
CA GLU A 156 -20.07 -1.18 1.06
C GLU A 156 -19.86 -1.98 -0.23
N ASP A 157 -20.82 -1.88 -1.16
CA ASP A 157 -20.76 -2.57 -2.44
C ASP A 157 -20.11 -1.69 -3.50
N LEU A 158 -19.03 -2.18 -4.11
CA LEU A 158 -18.30 -1.47 -5.17
C LEU A 158 -18.66 -1.96 -6.58
N ASN A 159 -19.47 -3.03 -6.69
CA ASN A 159 -20.03 -3.53 -7.95
C ASN A 159 -18.99 -3.74 -9.06
N GLY A 160 -17.78 -4.20 -8.71
CA GLY A 160 -16.67 -4.43 -9.62
C GLY A 160 -15.73 -3.24 -9.82
N SER A 161 -16.02 -2.08 -9.22
CA SER A 161 -15.09 -0.95 -9.21
C SER A 161 -13.87 -1.27 -8.35
N SER A 162 -12.69 -0.76 -8.74
CA SER A 162 -11.48 -0.88 -7.94
C SER A 162 -11.40 0.25 -6.91
N PRO A 163 -11.23 -0.04 -5.61
CA PRO A 163 -10.98 0.97 -4.59
C PRO A 163 -9.55 1.51 -4.74
N THR A 164 -9.21 2.53 -3.94
CA THR A 164 -7.80 2.93 -3.83
C THR A 164 -7.02 1.94 -2.95
N ASN A 165 -5.68 1.98 -3.02
CA ASN A 165 -4.82 1.12 -2.19
C ASN A 165 -4.97 1.37 -0.68
N TYR A 166 -5.55 2.50 -0.27
CA TYR A 166 -5.91 2.78 1.13
C TYR A 166 -7.40 3.13 1.18
N HIS A 167 -8.24 2.10 1.36
CA HIS A 167 -9.69 2.24 1.25
C HIS A 167 -10.32 2.38 2.64
N THR A 168 -11.17 3.38 2.84
CA THR A 168 -11.85 3.61 4.12
C THR A 168 -13.36 3.50 3.97
N THR A 169 -13.97 2.63 4.77
CA THR A 169 -15.43 2.56 4.94
C THR A 169 -15.79 3.16 6.30
N ASN A 170 -16.70 4.13 6.34
CA ASN A 170 -17.23 4.66 7.59
C ASN A 170 -18.44 3.83 8.04
N CYS A 171 -18.33 3.17 9.19
CA CYS A 171 -19.33 2.24 9.68
C CYS A 171 -19.91 2.67 11.02
N ASN A 172 -21.21 2.49 11.19
CA ASN A 172 -21.87 2.74 12.48
C ASN A 172 -21.76 1.49 13.37
N VAL A 173 -20.74 1.44 14.24
CA VAL A 173 -20.47 0.29 15.10
C VAL A 173 -21.57 0.13 16.15
N PRO A 174 -22.22 -1.05 16.25
CA PRO A 174 -23.25 -1.29 17.25
C PRO A 174 -22.73 -1.13 18.69
N ALA A 175 -23.59 -0.66 19.58
CA ALA A 175 -23.26 -0.59 21.00
C ALA A 175 -22.95 -1.98 21.58
N ARG A 176 -21.81 -2.08 22.27
CA ARG A 176 -21.30 -3.27 22.96
C ARG A 176 -20.53 -2.83 24.21
N THR A 177 -20.11 -3.79 25.03
CA THR A 177 -19.32 -3.54 26.25
C THR A 177 -18.21 -4.58 26.38
N GLY A 178 -17.01 -4.15 26.76
CA GLY A 178 -15.86 -5.04 26.94
C GLY A 178 -15.35 -5.65 25.64
N TYR A 179 -14.79 -6.86 25.73
CA TYR A 179 -14.13 -7.54 24.62
C TYR A 179 -15.11 -8.08 23.58
N HIS A 180 -14.88 -7.69 22.33
CA HIS A 180 -15.57 -8.22 21.16
C HIS A 180 -14.58 -8.48 20.01
N VAL A 181 -15.01 -9.32 19.07
CA VAL A 181 -14.33 -9.47 17.78
C VAL A 181 -15.18 -8.87 16.67
N ILE A 182 -14.55 -8.06 15.82
CA ILE A 182 -15.08 -7.60 14.54
C ILE A 182 -14.46 -8.44 13.42
N LEU A 183 -15.29 -8.92 12.50
CA LEU A 183 -14.87 -9.65 11.31
C LEU A 183 -15.04 -8.73 10.09
N ALA A 184 -13.94 -8.39 9.44
CA ALA A 184 -13.90 -7.58 8.23
C ALA A 184 -13.56 -8.48 7.03
N ILE A 185 -14.36 -8.39 5.99
CA ILE A 185 -14.24 -9.22 4.78
C ILE A 185 -14.19 -8.33 3.55
N TRP A 186 -13.17 -8.52 2.73
CA TRP A 186 -13.06 -7.93 1.39
C TRP A 186 -13.29 -9.00 0.33
N GLU A 187 -14.37 -8.90 -0.44
CA GLU A 187 -14.66 -9.84 -1.53
C GLU A 187 -14.22 -9.27 -2.88
N VAL A 188 -13.26 -9.92 -3.53
CA VAL A 188 -12.73 -9.52 -4.83
C VAL A 188 -13.73 -9.90 -5.94
N SER A 189 -13.99 -8.98 -6.87
CA SER A 189 -14.88 -9.21 -8.01
C SER A 189 -14.25 -10.15 -9.03
N GLY A 190 -15.05 -11.05 -9.60
CA GLY A 190 -14.58 -12.05 -10.57
C GLY A 190 -13.72 -13.18 -9.98
N ALA A 191 -13.27 -13.08 -8.72
CA ALA A 191 -12.53 -14.13 -8.03
C ALA A 191 -13.45 -15.00 -7.16
N PRO A 192 -13.08 -16.26 -6.87
CA PRO A 192 -13.78 -17.10 -5.91
C PRO A 192 -13.37 -16.81 -4.45
N THR A 193 -12.44 -15.88 -4.22
CA THR A 193 -11.81 -15.64 -2.92
C THR A 193 -12.19 -14.31 -2.29
N ALA A 194 -11.94 -14.22 -0.98
CA ALA A 194 -12.12 -13.05 -0.14
C ALA A 194 -10.94 -12.95 0.85
N TYR A 195 -10.64 -11.74 1.31
CA TYR A 195 -9.63 -11.49 2.35
C TYR A 195 -10.33 -11.27 3.68
N VAL A 196 -9.95 -12.06 4.69
CA VAL A 196 -10.62 -12.11 5.99
C VAL A 196 -9.68 -11.60 7.06
N ASN A 197 -10.10 -10.55 7.75
CA ASN A 197 -9.35 -9.97 8.87
C ASN A 197 -10.26 -9.92 10.09
N VAL A 198 -9.79 -10.40 11.24
CA VAL A 198 -10.46 -10.19 12.53
C VAL A 198 -9.76 -9.09 13.31
N VAL A 199 -10.53 -8.33 14.08
CA VAL A 199 -10.04 -7.29 14.98
C VAL A 199 -10.54 -7.61 16.37
N ASP A 200 -9.62 -7.68 17.32
CA ASP A 200 -9.92 -7.77 18.73
C ASP A 200 -10.14 -6.37 19.27
N VAL A 201 -11.35 -6.05 19.72
CA VAL A 201 -11.72 -4.70 20.17
C VAL A 201 -12.21 -4.67 21.61
N ASP A 202 -11.99 -3.55 22.30
CA ASP A 202 -12.48 -3.32 23.66
C ASP A 202 -13.29 -2.02 23.74
N PHE A 203 -14.59 -2.16 24.06
CA PHE A 203 -15.53 -1.04 24.23
C PHE A 203 -15.37 -0.30 25.58
N GLY A 204 -14.50 -0.78 26.47
CA GLY A 204 -14.14 -0.12 27.73
C GLY A 204 -12.68 0.35 27.79
N GLY A 205 -11.90 0.14 26.73
CA GLY A 205 -10.44 0.29 26.72
C GLY A 205 -9.90 1.72 26.59
N GLY A 206 -10.75 2.75 26.68
CA GLY A 206 -10.40 4.14 26.45
C GLY A 206 -10.80 4.67 25.07
N SER A 207 -10.20 5.78 24.64
CA SER A 207 -10.49 6.38 23.33
C SER A 207 -9.54 5.84 22.26
N PRO A 208 -10.00 5.61 21.01
CA PRO A 208 -9.13 5.28 19.89
C PRO A 208 -8.04 6.33 19.67
N LEU A 209 -6.91 5.91 19.10
CA LEU A 209 -5.83 6.83 18.74
C LEU A 209 -6.31 7.86 17.70
N ALA A 210 -6.08 9.15 17.96
CA ALA A 210 -6.54 10.22 17.09
C ALA A 210 -5.72 10.31 15.79
N ALA A 211 -6.35 10.73 14.70
CA ALA A 211 -5.65 10.98 13.44
C ALA A 211 -4.66 12.16 13.57
N PRO A 212 -3.48 12.11 12.93
CA PRO A 212 -2.60 13.25 12.84
C PRO A 212 -3.28 14.45 12.16
N THR A 213 -3.02 15.65 12.67
CA THR A 213 -3.54 16.91 12.12
C THR A 213 -2.42 17.84 11.65
N ASN A 214 -2.78 18.88 10.91
CA ASN A 214 -1.84 19.90 10.40
C ASN A 214 -0.71 19.32 9.53
N LEU A 215 -1.00 18.28 8.74
CA LEU A 215 -0.06 17.76 7.75
C LEU A 215 0.22 18.85 6.69
N THR A 216 1.48 19.24 6.56
CA THR A 216 1.92 20.30 5.65
C THR A 216 3.30 19.98 5.06
N SER A 217 3.63 20.57 3.91
CA SER A 217 4.97 20.51 3.32
C SER A 217 5.84 21.66 3.82
N THR A 218 7.04 21.36 4.30
CA THR A 218 8.01 22.36 4.76
C THR A 218 9.07 22.69 3.71
N ALA A 219 9.33 21.78 2.78
CA ALA A 219 10.21 22.00 1.63
C ALA A 219 9.79 21.11 0.46
N ILE A 220 10.00 21.60 -0.76
CA ILE A 220 9.69 20.90 -2.01
C ILE A 220 10.87 21.11 -2.95
N THR A 221 11.40 20.02 -3.51
CA THR A 221 12.39 20.05 -4.59
C THR A 221 11.81 19.44 -5.87
N ASP A 222 12.65 19.24 -6.87
CA ASP A 222 12.33 18.50 -8.09
C ASP A 222 12.09 17.00 -7.84
N ASN A 223 12.70 16.43 -6.80
CA ASN A 223 12.67 14.99 -6.52
C ASN A 223 12.33 14.62 -5.07
N SER A 224 11.96 15.59 -4.23
CA SER A 224 11.63 15.34 -2.83
C SER A 224 10.58 16.31 -2.27
N VAL A 225 9.87 15.87 -1.24
CA VAL A 225 8.94 16.67 -0.44
C VAL A 225 9.21 16.37 1.04
N SER A 226 9.49 17.40 1.83
CA SER A 226 9.58 17.32 3.28
C SER A 226 8.23 17.66 3.92
N LEU A 227 7.76 16.78 4.81
CA LEU A 227 6.47 16.82 5.47
C LEU A 227 6.64 17.08 6.97
N SER A 228 5.66 17.76 7.57
CA SER A 228 5.52 17.90 9.03
C SER A 228 4.05 17.85 9.43
N TRP A 229 3.78 17.43 10.67
CA TRP A 229 2.44 17.38 11.26
C TRP A 229 2.49 17.61 12.78
N SER A 230 1.33 17.75 13.42
CA SER A 230 1.22 17.87 14.87
C SER A 230 1.38 16.53 15.58
N ALA A 231 2.04 16.52 16.74
CA ALA A 231 2.16 15.31 17.56
C ALA A 231 0.79 14.81 18.04
N VAL A 232 0.59 13.50 17.98
CA VAL A 232 -0.60 12.81 18.50
C VAL A 232 -0.28 12.24 19.89
N SER A 233 -1.13 12.52 20.88
CA SER A 233 -0.97 11.96 22.23
C SER A 233 -0.99 10.44 22.19
N ASN A 234 -0.07 9.80 22.92
CA ASN A 234 0.14 8.34 22.99
C ASN A 234 0.67 7.68 21.71
N ALA A 235 0.97 8.44 20.65
CA ALA A 235 1.64 7.91 19.47
C ALA A 235 3.11 7.59 19.80
N ALA A 236 3.55 6.38 19.47
CA ALA A 236 4.94 5.94 19.53
C ALA A 236 5.65 6.16 18.19
N SER A 237 4.92 6.10 17.08
CA SER A 237 5.43 6.34 15.73
C SER A 237 4.34 6.78 14.75
N TYR A 238 4.73 7.07 13.51
CA TYR A 238 3.85 7.52 12.44
C TYR A 238 4.19 6.77 11.15
N GLN A 239 3.17 6.27 10.46
CA GLN A 239 3.29 5.66 9.13
C GLN A 239 2.92 6.70 8.08
N VAL A 240 3.80 6.89 7.09
CA VAL A 240 3.61 7.86 6.01
C VAL A 240 3.24 7.13 4.73
N PHE A 241 2.24 7.67 4.02
CA PHE A 241 1.76 7.14 2.75
C PHE A 241 1.96 8.18 1.65
N ARG A 242 2.35 7.69 0.47
CA ARG A 242 2.42 8.46 -0.78
C ARG A 242 1.55 7.76 -1.81
N ASN A 243 0.57 8.49 -2.36
CA ASN A 243 -0.44 7.95 -3.27
C ASN A 243 -1.07 6.67 -2.71
N ASN A 244 -1.44 6.69 -1.43
CA ASN A 244 -2.07 5.59 -0.69
C ASN A 244 -1.19 4.32 -0.51
N THR A 245 0.10 4.42 -0.79
CA THR A 245 1.08 3.36 -0.53
C THR A 245 1.99 3.77 0.61
N ALA A 246 2.16 2.90 1.60
CA ALA A 246 3.10 3.08 2.70
C ALA A 246 4.54 3.26 2.19
N ILE A 247 5.20 4.36 2.56
CA ILE A 247 6.59 4.65 2.13
C ILE A 247 7.60 4.67 3.27
N GLY A 248 7.15 4.65 4.53
CA GLY A 248 8.05 4.56 5.68
C GLY A 248 7.37 4.88 7.00
N THR A 249 8.05 4.51 8.08
CA THR A 249 7.63 4.76 9.46
C THR A 249 8.67 5.66 10.14
N THR A 250 8.24 6.58 11.00
CA THR A 250 9.13 7.49 11.74
C THR A 250 8.60 7.73 13.15
N SER A 251 9.47 7.91 14.14
CA SER A 251 9.08 8.36 15.48
C SER A 251 8.97 9.89 15.60
N SER A 252 9.53 10.63 14.63
CA SER A 252 9.44 12.09 14.55
C SER A 252 8.13 12.53 13.90
N THR A 253 7.72 13.77 14.15
CA THR A 253 6.56 14.40 13.50
C THR A 253 6.89 15.01 12.14
N SER A 254 7.83 14.39 11.42
CA SER A 254 8.33 14.83 10.12
C SER A 254 8.88 13.68 9.31
N PHE A 255 8.78 13.77 7.98
CA PHE A 255 9.30 12.78 7.05
C PHE A 255 9.67 13.42 5.72
N THR A 256 10.78 13.01 5.10
CA THR A 256 11.14 13.47 3.75
C THR A 256 10.93 12.34 2.74
N SER A 257 9.97 12.52 1.84
CA SER A 257 9.77 11.61 0.70
C SER A 257 10.74 11.98 -0.41
N THR A 258 11.57 11.03 -0.84
CA THR A 258 12.57 11.21 -1.91
C THR A 258 12.25 10.32 -3.12
N GLY A 259 13.03 10.48 -4.20
CA GLY A 259 12.87 9.70 -5.42
C GLY A 259 11.57 10.00 -6.18
N LEU A 260 11.09 11.24 -6.05
CA LEU A 260 9.91 11.72 -6.77
C LEU A 260 10.28 12.12 -8.20
N ALA A 261 9.34 11.96 -9.11
CA ALA A 261 9.45 12.50 -10.46
C ALA A 261 9.23 14.02 -10.43
N SER A 262 9.99 14.72 -11.27
CA SER A 262 9.92 16.18 -11.41
C SER A 262 8.59 16.61 -12.04
N GLY A 263 8.03 17.72 -11.56
CA GLY A 263 6.78 18.31 -12.03
C GLY A 263 5.55 17.42 -11.81
N THR A 264 5.64 16.48 -10.87
CA THR A 264 4.62 15.46 -10.64
C THR A 264 3.89 15.72 -9.33
N SER A 265 2.57 15.58 -9.36
CA SER A 265 1.70 15.70 -8.18
C SER A 265 1.67 14.40 -7.38
N TYR A 266 1.75 14.53 -6.06
CA TYR A 266 1.70 13.44 -5.10
C TYR A 266 0.73 13.76 -3.97
N ASN A 267 0.01 12.75 -3.52
CA ASN A 267 -0.85 12.82 -2.35
C ASN A 267 -0.15 12.17 -1.15
N PHE A 268 -0.15 12.86 -0.01
CA PHE A 268 0.43 12.38 1.24
C PHE A 268 -0.63 12.30 2.33
N THR A 269 -0.56 11.24 3.13
CA THR A 269 -1.30 11.07 4.38
C THR A 269 -0.39 10.46 5.44
N VAL A 270 -0.76 10.63 6.70
CA VAL A 270 -0.03 10.08 7.84
C VAL A 270 -1.02 9.45 8.82
N THR A 271 -0.69 8.27 9.35
CA THR A 271 -1.36 7.68 10.52
C THR A 271 -0.41 7.71 11.72
N ALA A 272 -0.96 7.77 12.92
CA ALA A 272 -0.22 7.53 14.16
C ALA A 272 -0.32 6.06 14.55
N ILE A 273 0.69 5.55 15.24
CA ILE A 273 0.75 4.19 15.80
C ILE A 273 1.17 4.31 17.26
N ASP A 274 0.39 3.75 18.18
CA ASP A 274 0.72 3.76 19.62
C ASP A 274 1.75 2.67 20.00
N ALA A 275 2.17 2.65 21.26
CA ALA A 275 3.13 1.65 21.77
C ALA A 275 2.58 0.21 21.76
N SER A 276 1.26 0.05 21.64
CA SER A 276 0.56 -1.22 21.49
C SER A 276 0.30 -1.57 20.02
N GLY A 277 0.89 -0.82 19.07
CA GLY A 277 0.79 -1.05 17.62
C GLY A 277 -0.59 -0.79 17.02
N ASN A 278 -1.48 -0.10 17.73
CA ASN A 278 -2.77 0.32 17.20
C ASN A 278 -2.59 1.53 16.28
N SER A 279 -3.13 1.45 15.07
CA SER A 279 -3.14 2.57 14.11
C SER A 279 -4.32 3.51 14.36
N SER A 280 -4.10 4.82 14.18
CA SER A 280 -5.16 5.82 14.07
C SER A 280 -5.78 5.82 12.66
N PRO A 281 -6.92 6.52 12.46
CA PRO A 281 -7.32 6.94 11.13
C PRO A 281 -6.25 7.82 10.47
N ALA A 282 -6.25 7.89 9.14
CA ALA A 282 -5.33 8.74 8.40
C ALA A 282 -5.67 10.24 8.57
N SER A 283 -4.64 11.09 8.45
CA SER A 283 -4.81 12.54 8.33
C SER A 283 -5.64 12.93 7.10
N SER A 284 -6.05 14.19 7.02
CA SER A 284 -6.48 14.78 5.76
C SER A 284 -5.38 14.64 4.69
N VAL A 285 -5.78 14.44 3.43
CA VAL A 285 -4.85 14.34 2.30
C VAL A 285 -4.17 15.68 2.05
N LEU A 286 -2.84 15.65 1.94
CA LEU A 286 -2.04 16.77 1.45
C LEU A 286 -1.57 16.49 0.02
N THR A 287 -1.99 17.32 -0.93
CA THR A 287 -1.54 17.22 -2.33
C THR A 287 -0.42 18.22 -2.60
N VAL A 288 0.72 17.74 -3.10
CA VAL A 288 1.92 18.55 -3.39
C VAL A 288 2.51 18.14 -4.73
N SER A 289 2.90 19.13 -5.54
CA SER A 289 3.67 18.90 -6.77
C SER A 289 5.14 19.22 -6.52
N THR A 290 6.04 18.35 -7.00
CA THR A 290 7.47 18.69 -7.10
C THR A 290 7.65 19.89 -8.03
N THR A 291 8.73 20.65 -7.86
CA THR A 291 8.88 21.97 -8.50
C THR A 291 8.85 21.92 -10.03
N GLY A 292 9.20 20.78 -10.65
CA GLY A 292 9.26 20.66 -12.11
C GLY A 292 10.43 21.40 -12.75
N THR A 293 11.22 22.11 -11.93
CA THR A 293 12.48 22.72 -12.32
C THR A 293 13.50 21.58 -12.30
N ASN A 294 13.76 20.92 -13.43
CA ASN A 294 14.90 19.98 -13.54
C ASN A 294 16.21 20.77 -13.36
N THR A 295 16.49 21.28 -12.17
CA THR A 295 17.70 22.01 -11.83
C THR A 295 18.81 21.00 -11.73
N THR A 296 19.28 20.53 -12.88
CA THR A 296 20.58 19.90 -12.98
C THR A 296 21.56 21.00 -12.57
N THR A 297 22.06 20.96 -11.33
CA THR A 297 23.03 21.94 -10.85
C THR A 297 24.34 21.69 -11.57
N TYR A 298 24.70 22.57 -12.51
CA TYR A 298 25.99 22.54 -13.15
C TYR A 298 26.99 23.42 -12.38
N PRO A 299 28.30 23.17 -12.50
CA PRO A 299 29.30 24.06 -11.93
C PRO A 299 29.09 25.50 -12.35
N ALA A 300 29.32 26.46 -11.45
CA ALA A 300 29.28 27.87 -11.82
C ALA A 300 30.29 28.15 -12.96
N TRP A 301 29.87 28.94 -13.94
CA TRP A 301 30.78 29.38 -15.00
C TRP A 301 31.92 30.21 -14.41
N SER A 302 33.13 30.02 -14.94
CA SER A 302 34.33 30.78 -14.59
C SER A 302 35.02 31.30 -15.85
N ALA A 303 35.37 32.58 -15.84
CA ALA A 303 36.11 33.22 -16.94
C ALA A 303 37.51 32.61 -17.15
N THR A 304 38.07 31.91 -16.17
CA THR A 304 39.42 31.33 -16.24
C THR A 304 39.44 29.84 -16.58
N THR A 305 38.26 29.21 -16.70
CA THR A 305 38.17 27.78 -17.00
C THR A 305 38.01 27.58 -18.50
N VAL A 306 38.76 26.62 -19.05
CA VAL A 306 38.58 26.16 -20.43
C VAL A 306 37.41 25.20 -20.47
N TYR A 307 36.46 25.46 -21.37
CA TYR A 307 35.32 24.58 -21.64
C TYR A 307 35.44 23.99 -23.04
N VAL A 308 35.18 22.70 -23.19
CA VAL A 308 35.07 22.01 -24.48
C VAL A 308 33.62 21.65 -24.78
N GLY A 309 33.34 21.28 -26.04
CA GLY A 309 31.99 20.91 -26.48
C GLY A 309 31.35 19.86 -25.54
N GLY A 310 30.13 20.14 -25.09
CA GLY A 310 29.36 19.30 -24.15
C GLY A 310 29.58 19.61 -22.67
N ASN A 311 30.54 20.47 -22.29
CA ASN A 311 30.65 20.94 -20.91
C ASN A 311 29.46 21.81 -20.52
N LYS A 312 28.95 21.62 -19.30
CA LYS A 312 27.74 22.29 -18.81
C LYS A 312 28.06 23.14 -17.60
N VAL A 313 27.49 24.34 -17.53
CA VAL A 313 27.70 25.31 -16.45
C VAL A 313 26.42 26.07 -16.12
N SER A 314 26.36 26.66 -14.93
CA SER A 314 25.31 27.59 -14.53
C SER A 314 25.89 29.01 -14.45
N TYR A 315 25.19 29.99 -15.03
CA TYR A 315 25.54 31.42 -14.98
C TYR A 315 24.26 32.26 -14.85
N ASN A 316 24.19 33.15 -13.84
CA ASN A 316 23.02 33.98 -13.54
C ASN A 316 21.68 33.22 -13.46
N GLY A 317 21.70 32.00 -12.89
CA GLY A 317 20.50 31.17 -12.74
C GLY A 317 20.04 30.46 -14.00
N VAL A 318 20.80 30.53 -15.11
CA VAL A 318 20.54 29.83 -16.37
C VAL A 318 21.62 28.78 -16.61
N ASN A 319 21.22 27.63 -17.13
CA ASN A 319 22.13 26.54 -17.49
C ASN A 319 22.54 26.62 -18.96
N TYR A 320 23.81 26.35 -19.22
CA TYR A 320 24.38 26.39 -20.57
C TYR A 320 25.26 25.17 -20.86
N GLU A 321 25.28 24.76 -22.12
CA GLU A 321 26.20 23.77 -22.68
C GLU A 321 27.13 24.45 -23.70
N ALA A 322 28.44 24.29 -23.54
CA ALA A 322 29.41 24.77 -24.52
C ALA A 322 29.26 23.97 -25.81
N LYS A 323 29.12 24.65 -26.96
CA LYS A 323 29.01 23.97 -28.26
C LYS A 323 30.37 23.51 -28.79
N TRP A 324 31.44 24.18 -28.38
CA TRP A 324 32.83 23.92 -28.77
C TRP A 324 33.79 24.57 -27.74
N TRP A 325 35.10 24.50 -28.02
CA TRP A 325 36.14 25.07 -27.16
C TRP A 325 35.93 26.57 -26.88
N THR A 326 36.03 26.97 -25.62
CA THR A 326 35.96 28.38 -25.20
C THR A 326 36.67 28.65 -23.88
N LEU A 327 37.13 29.88 -23.68
CA LEU A 327 37.75 30.39 -22.45
C LEU A 327 37.36 31.87 -22.31
N GLY A 328 36.90 32.29 -21.12
CA GLY A 328 36.56 33.69 -20.85
C GLY A 328 35.23 34.19 -21.43
N GLU A 329 34.61 33.47 -22.38
CA GLU A 329 33.32 33.86 -22.96
C GLU A 329 32.15 33.64 -22.01
N THR A 330 31.40 34.71 -21.76
CA THR A 330 30.27 34.70 -20.83
C THR A 330 29.07 33.95 -21.44
N PRO A 331 28.42 33.04 -20.71
CA PRO A 331 27.25 32.33 -21.20
C PRO A 331 26.04 33.27 -21.36
N THR A 332 25.71 33.59 -22.61
CA THR A 332 24.60 34.49 -22.97
C THR A 332 23.59 33.85 -23.92
N GLY A 333 23.74 32.56 -24.23
CA GLY A 333 22.82 31.79 -25.08
C GLY A 333 23.00 31.98 -26.60
N ASN A 334 23.95 32.83 -27.01
CA ASN A 334 24.26 33.12 -28.40
C ASN A 334 25.66 32.62 -28.77
N ASN A 335 25.82 32.17 -30.03
CA ASN A 335 27.05 31.60 -30.61
C ASN A 335 27.62 30.40 -29.85
N VAL A 336 28.41 30.60 -28.80
CA VAL A 336 29.28 29.59 -28.16
C VAL A 336 28.52 28.69 -27.18
N TRP A 337 27.50 29.25 -26.53
CA TRP A 337 26.74 28.58 -25.48
C TRP A 337 25.33 28.25 -25.97
N LYS A 338 24.85 27.04 -25.66
CA LYS A 338 23.46 26.59 -25.86
C LYS A 338 22.76 26.64 -24.50
N VAL A 339 21.64 27.35 -24.39
CA VAL A 339 20.80 27.27 -23.19
C VAL A 339 20.23 25.86 -23.07
N ILE A 340 20.31 25.29 -21.88
CA ILE A 340 19.76 23.97 -21.56
C ILE A 340 18.82 24.06 -20.36
N PRO A 341 17.90 23.09 -20.20
CA PRO A 341 17.01 23.03 -19.04
C PRO A 341 17.74 23.07 -17.69
#